data_AF-A0A414YH28-F1
#
_entry.id   AF-A0A414YH28-F1
#
_cell.length_a   1.000
_cell.length_b   1.000
_cell.length_c   1.000
_cell.angle_alpha   90.00
_cell.angle_beta   90.00
_cell.angle_gamma   90.00
#
_symmetry.space_group_name_H-M   'P 1'
#
loop_
_entity.id
_entity.type
_entity.pdbx_description
1 polymer ?
#
loop_
_entity_poly.entity_id
_entity_poly.type
_entity_poly.pdbx_seq_one_letter_code
_entity_poly.pdbx_strand_id
1 'polypeptide(L)'
;FINSLATYDYKPCEQMGTMEGEYNYDAVMDIQWPFGHGLSYTSYEYSNFKVNRTTFNADDELIFEVDVKNVGERAGKETVLLYSSDLAASVSPDVIRLRYFEKVELQPGETKKVVMKLKGSDLAFVGQDRKWRLEQGRFRMKCGSEILYIDCEKDKIWDTPNID
;
A
#
# COMPACT_ATOMS: atom_id res chain seq x y z
N PHE A 1 -0.65 24.83 -2.69
CA PHE A 1 -1.59 25.73 -1.97
C PHE A 1 -1.92 25.10 -0.62
N ILE A 2 -1.94 25.85 0.48
CA ILE A 2 -2.22 25.34 1.86
C ILE A 2 -3.59 24.65 2.03
N ASN A 3 -4.45 24.66 0.99
CA ASN A 3 -5.76 24.01 0.99
C ASN A 3 -6.05 23.20 -0.30
N SER A 4 -5.03 22.79 -1.06
CA SER A 4 -5.27 21.81 -2.14
C SER A 4 -5.58 20.45 -1.51
N LEU A 5 -6.70 19.84 -1.91
CA LEU A 5 -7.08 18.47 -1.51
C LEU A 5 -6.12 17.47 -2.17
N ALA A 6 -4.92 17.35 -1.62
CA ALA A 6 -3.96 16.32 -1.97
C ALA A 6 -4.34 15.03 -1.24
N THR A 7 -4.81 14.04 -1.98
CA THR A 7 -5.06 12.71 -1.41
C THR A 7 -3.80 11.87 -1.47
N TYR A 8 -3.71 10.83 -0.65
CA TYR A 8 -2.51 9.97 -0.56
C TYR A 8 -2.37 9.01 -1.74
N ASP A 9 -3.48 8.74 -2.42
CA ASP A 9 -3.65 7.84 -3.56
C ASP A 9 -3.62 8.61 -4.91
N TYR A 10 -2.90 9.73 -4.94
CA TYR A 10 -2.67 10.53 -6.14
C TYR A 10 -2.07 9.70 -7.29
N LYS A 11 -2.21 10.21 -8.50
CA LYS A 11 -1.65 9.63 -9.72
C LYS A 11 -0.17 9.99 -9.88
N PRO A 12 0.67 9.13 -10.46
CA PRO A 12 2.08 9.40 -10.67
C PRO A 12 2.39 10.74 -11.34
N CYS A 13 1.52 11.24 -12.22
CA CYS A 13 1.73 12.54 -12.88
C CYS A 13 1.57 13.76 -11.94
N GLU A 14 0.97 13.58 -10.75
CA GLU A 14 0.82 14.64 -9.75
C GLU A 14 2.12 14.83 -8.93
N GLN A 15 3.08 13.89 -9.04
CA GLN A 15 4.43 14.02 -8.50
C GLN A 15 5.48 13.67 -9.56
N MET A 16 6.05 14.70 -10.20
CA MET A 16 7.06 14.58 -11.24
C MET A 16 8.26 15.46 -10.92
N GLY A 17 9.47 14.91 -11.10
CA GLY A 17 10.70 15.68 -10.98
C GLY A 17 10.75 16.82 -12.01
N THR A 18 11.63 17.79 -11.77
CA THR A 18 11.80 18.96 -12.63
C THR A 18 12.09 18.56 -14.07
N MET A 19 11.27 19.03 -15.00
CA MET A 19 11.53 18.92 -16.43
C MET A 19 12.49 20.04 -16.84
N GLU A 20 13.68 19.67 -17.31
CA GLU A 20 14.67 20.65 -17.79
C GLU A 20 14.13 21.44 -18.99
N GLY A 21 14.22 22.77 -18.92
CA GLY A 21 13.79 23.69 -19.97
C GLY A 21 13.96 25.16 -19.56
N GLU A 22 13.47 26.09 -20.37
CA GLU A 22 13.63 27.54 -20.12
C GLU A 22 12.93 28.03 -18.84
N TYR A 23 11.89 27.30 -18.40
CA TYR A 23 11.06 27.67 -17.24
C TYR A 23 11.04 26.65 -16.10
N ASN A 24 11.77 25.53 -16.21
CA ASN A 24 11.87 24.46 -15.19
C ASN A 24 10.55 24.14 -14.46
N TYR A 25 9.63 23.44 -15.13
CA TYR A 25 8.37 23.02 -14.52
C TYR A 25 8.55 21.75 -13.68
N ASP A 26 7.94 21.71 -12.49
CA ASP A 26 7.81 20.52 -11.65
C ASP A 26 6.36 20.31 -11.19
N ALA A 27 6.06 19.09 -10.74
CA ALA A 27 4.83 18.77 -10.03
C ALA A 27 5.23 18.13 -8.70
N VAL A 28 4.97 18.83 -7.60
CA VAL A 28 5.43 18.40 -6.27
C VAL A 28 4.24 18.25 -5.33
N MET A 29 4.08 17.04 -4.80
CA MET A 29 3.15 16.77 -3.71
C MET A 29 3.76 17.22 -2.38
N ASP A 30 3.70 18.52 -2.12
CA ASP A 30 4.17 19.13 -0.87
C ASP A 30 3.05 19.15 0.18
N ILE A 31 3.04 18.12 1.02
CA ILE A 31 2.02 17.89 2.04
C ILE A 31 2.62 17.98 3.44
N GLN A 32 1.88 18.60 4.36
CA GLN A 32 2.35 18.79 5.74
C GLN A 32 2.44 17.48 6.52
N TRP A 33 1.42 16.60 6.38
CA TRP A 33 1.38 15.27 6.97
C TRP A 33 0.68 14.28 6.02
N PRO A 34 1.29 13.14 5.69
CA PRO A 34 0.66 12.13 4.84
C PRO A 34 -0.43 11.36 5.58
N PHE A 35 -1.33 10.76 4.81
CA PHE A 35 -2.28 9.79 5.33
C PHE A 35 -1.54 8.66 6.08
N GLY A 36 -2.10 8.24 7.21
CA GLY A 36 -1.49 7.22 8.07
C GLY A 36 -0.33 7.72 8.94
N HIS A 37 0.05 9.01 8.87
CA HIS A 37 1.05 9.57 9.76
C HIS A 37 0.51 9.71 11.19
N GLY A 38 1.27 9.23 12.16
CA GLY A 38 0.99 9.39 13.58
C GLY A 38 2.25 9.12 14.41
N LEU A 39 2.53 10.00 15.36
CA LEU A 39 3.61 9.79 16.33
C LEU A 39 3.06 9.11 17.58
N SER A 40 3.96 8.45 18.32
CA SER A 40 3.67 7.83 19.61
C SER A 40 4.71 8.26 20.64
N TYR A 41 4.41 8.05 21.91
CA TYR A 41 5.38 8.19 23.00
C TYR A 41 6.31 6.98 23.15
N THR A 42 6.18 6.00 22.25
CA THR A 42 7.11 4.89 22.06
C THR A 42 7.43 4.72 20.58
N SER A 43 8.41 3.90 20.25
CA SER A 43 8.83 3.62 18.87
C SER A 43 8.61 2.16 18.51
N TYR A 44 8.35 1.89 17.23
CA TYR A 44 8.09 0.55 16.72
C TYR A 44 9.06 0.19 15.60
N GLU A 45 9.56 -1.04 15.63
CA GLU A 45 10.36 -1.63 14.55
C GLU A 45 9.53 -2.70 13.83
N TYR A 46 9.62 -2.68 12.50
CA TYR A 46 9.00 -3.66 11.63
C TYR A 46 10.09 -4.57 11.07
N SER A 47 9.83 -5.87 10.99
CA SER A 47 10.78 -6.83 10.46
C SER A 47 10.08 -8.09 9.94
N ASN A 48 10.84 -8.95 9.24
CA ASN A 48 10.36 -10.25 8.74
C ASN A 48 9.10 -10.17 7.87
N PHE A 49 8.95 -9.09 7.08
CA PHE A 49 7.80 -8.93 6.20
C PHE A 49 7.84 -9.95 5.06
N LYS A 50 6.80 -10.78 4.98
CA LYS A 50 6.72 -11.88 4.02
C LYS A 50 5.29 -12.16 3.61
N VAL A 51 5.14 -12.94 2.55
CA VAL A 51 3.86 -13.40 2.02
C VAL A 51 3.94 -14.91 1.79
N ASN A 52 2.81 -15.61 1.93
CA ASN A 52 2.72 -17.05 1.68
C ASN A 52 3.06 -17.46 0.23
N ARG A 53 2.83 -16.58 -0.74
CA ARG A 53 3.13 -16.78 -2.16
C ARG A 53 3.49 -15.46 -2.82
N THR A 54 4.54 -15.46 -3.65
CA THR A 54 4.97 -14.26 -4.38
C THR A 54 4.33 -14.16 -5.75
N THR A 55 3.76 -15.24 -6.27
CA THR A 55 2.92 -15.22 -7.48
C THR A 55 1.48 -15.58 -7.12
N PHE A 56 0.51 -14.94 -7.77
CA PHE A 56 -0.90 -15.09 -7.43
C PHE A 56 -1.84 -14.84 -8.61
N ASN A 57 -3.07 -15.31 -8.46
CA ASN A 57 -4.22 -15.01 -9.30
C ASN A 57 -5.34 -14.39 -8.47
N ALA A 58 -6.40 -13.91 -9.12
CA ALA A 58 -7.49 -13.20 -8.43
C ALA A 58 -8.20 -14.01 -7.32
N ASP A 59 -8.27 -15.33 -7.46
CA ASP A 59 -8.98 -16.20 -6.53
C ASP A 59 -8.11 -16.70 -5.37
N ASP A 60 -6.82 -16.35 -5.37
CA ASP A 60 -5.89 -16.76 -4.32
C ASP A 60 -6.04 -15.93 -3.04
N GLU A 61 -5.81 -16.58 -1.89
CA GLU A 61 -5.64 -15.89 -0.61
C GLU A 61 -4.15 -15.58 -0.38
N LEU A 62 -3.86 -14.29 -0.30
CA LEU A 62 -2.55 -13.74 0.07
C LEU A 62 -2.52 -13.51 1.58
N ILE A 63 -1.56 -14.15 2.24
CA ILE A 63 -1.36 -14.04 3.68
C ILE A 63 -0.02 -13.35 3.91
N PHE A 64 -0.08 -12.10 4.36
CA PHE A 64 1.06 -11.30 4.73
C PHE A 64 1.34 -11.43 6.23
N GLU A 65 2.60 -11.61 6.59
CA GLU A 65 3.07 -11.62 7.98
C GLU A 65 4.13 -10.53 8.15
N VAL A 66 4.07 -9.81 9.26
CA VAL A 66 5.12 -8.88 9.69
C VAL A 66 5.27 -8.94 11.21
N ASP A 67 6.50 -8.87 11.69
CA ASP A 67 6.78 -8.77 13.11
C ASP A 67 6.91 -7.29 13.49
N VAL A 68 6.14 -6.87 14.49
CA VAL A 68 6.14 -5.50 15.02
C VAL A 68 6.61 -5.53 16.46
N LYS A 69 7.70 -4.83 16.74
CA LYS A 69 8.32 -4.75 18.06
C LYS A 69 8.19 -3.35 18.62
N ASN A 70 7.74 -3.23 19.87
CA ASN A 70 7.85 -1.97 20.62
C ASN A 70 9.26 -1.86 21.20
N VAL A 71 10.05 -0.91 20.72
CA VAL A 71 11.45 -0.71 21.14
C VAL A 71 11.64 0.45 22.12
N GLY A 72 10.57 1.15 22.49
CA GLY A 72 10.64 2.18 23.53
C GLY A 72 10.29 1.67 24.92
N GLU A 73 10.20 2.60 25.87
CA GLU A 73 10.06 2.31 27.30
C GLU A 73 8.61 2.34 27.79
N ARG A 74 7.64 2.63 26.91
CA ARG A 74 6.22 2.77 27.25
C ARG A 74 5.36 1.80 26.46
N ALA A 75 4.32 1.27 27.09
CA ALA A 75 3.27 0.55 26.38
C ALA A 75 2.58 1.49 25.37
N GLY A 76 2.16 0.95 24.23
CA GLY A 76 1.46 1.73 23.22
C GLY A 76 0.69 0.87 22.24
N LYS A 77 -0.09 1.52 21.38
CA LYS A 77 -0.87 0.88 20.31
C LYS A 77 -0.37 1.33 18.96
N GLU A 78 0.08 0.39 18.15
CA GLU A 78 0.54 0.65 16.80
C GLU A 78 -0.55 0.28 15.79
N THR A 79 -0.73 1.12 14.77
CA THR A 79 -1.66 0.83 13.66
C THR A 79 -0.85 0.34 12.47
N VAL A 80 -0.84 -0.97 12.25
CA VAL A 80 -0.13 -1.62 11.15
C VAL A 80 -0.93 -1.44 9.88
N LEU A 81 -0.32 -0.82 8.87
CA LEU A 81 -0.97 -0.46 7.60
C LEU A 81 -0.31 -1.22 6.45
N LEU A 82 -1.10 -2.02 5.72
CA LEU A 82 -0.66 -2.73 4.52
C LEU A 82 -1.12 -1.99 3.28
N TYR A 83 -0.15 -1.60 2.45
CA TYR A 83 -0.36 -0.88 1.21
C TYR A 83 0.06 -1.71 -0.01
N SER A 84 -0.58 -1.43 -1.14
CA SER A 84 -0.17 -1.92 -2.45
C SER A 84 0.10 -0.76 -3.41
N SER A 85 1.08 -0.90 -4.29
CA SER A 85 1.26 -0.08 -5.50
C SER A 85 1.31 -1.01 -6.71
N ASP A 86 0.44 -0.77 -7.69
CA ASP A 86 0.55 -1.39 -9.00
C ASP A 86 1.59 -0.63 -9.82
N LEU A 87 2.62 -1.32 -10.32
CA LEU A 87 3.73 -0.66 -11.03
C LEU A 87 3.38 -0.32 -12.47
N ALA A 88 2.42 -1.02 -13.08
CA ALA A 88 1.98 -0.77 -14.45
C ALA A 88 0.58 -1.30 -14.67
N ALA A 89 -0.34 -0.42 -15.09
CA ALA A 89 -1.73 -0.75 -15.37
C ALA A 89 -2.23 -0.01 -16.61
N SER A 90 -3.30 -0.51 -17.23
CA SER A 90 -3.93 0.11 -18.40
C SER A 90 -4.56 1.49 -18.13
N VAL A 91 -4.89 1.76 -16.87
CA VAL A 91 -5.25 3.09 -16.36
C VAL A 91 -4.17 3.52 -15.40
N SER A 92 -3.78 4.79 -15.43
CA SER A 92 -2.78 5.33 -14.51
C SER A 92 -3.08 4.91 -13.06
N PRO A 93 -2.24 4.05 -12.45
CA PRO A 93 -2.53 3.49 -11.15
C PRO A 93 -2.35 4.56 -10.07
N ASP A 94 -2.99 4.36 -8.93
CA ASP A 94 -2.70 5.17 -7.75
C ASP A 94 -1.28 4.83 -7.26
N VAL A 95 -0.51 5.83 -6.81
CA VAL A 95 0.86 5.58 -6.36
C VAL A 95 0.93 4.60 -5.18
N ILE A 96 -0.10 4.58 -4.35
CA ILE A 96 -0.23 3.69 -3.20
C ILE A 96 -1.70 3.61 -2.78
N ARG A 97 -2.20 2.42 -2.42
CA ARG A 97 -3.53 2.23 -1.82
C ARG A 97 -3.46 1.39 -0.56
N LEU A 98 -4.18 1.81 0.48
CA LEU A 98 -4.35 1.02 1.70
C LEU A 98 -5.25 -0.18 1.39
N ARG A 99 -4.81 -1.39 1.78
CA ARG A 99 -5.54 -2.64 1.54
C ARG A 99 -6.01 -3.31 2.83
N TYR A 100 -5.23 -3.18 3.90
CA TYR A 100 -5.58 -3.75 5.19
C TYR A 100 -4.98 -2.91 6.31
N PHE A 101 -5.60 -2.94 7.49
CA PHE A 101 -4.99 -2.40 8.69
C PHE A 101 -5.39 -3.20 9.93
N GLU A 102 -4.50 -3.23 10.91
CA GLU A 102 -4.75 -3.82 12.22
C GLU A 102 -4.11 -2.98 13.32
N LYS A 103 -4.81 -2.84 14.45
CA LYS A 103 -4.29 -2.08 15.60
C LYS A 103 -3.87 -3.04 16.70
N VAL A 104 -2.58 -3.04 17.02
CA VAL A 104 -1.99 -3.95 18.00
C VAL A 104 -1.46 -3.20 19.21
N GLU A 105 -1.74 -3.70 20.40
CA GLU A 105 -1.18 -3.20 21.65
C GLU A 105 0.10 -3.96 21.98
N LEU A 106 1.17 -3.25 22.35
CA LEU A 106 2.49 -3.82 22.62
C LEU A 106 3.08 -3.23 23.90
N GLN A 107 3.52 -4.10 24.81
CA GLN A 107 4.32 -3.72 25.97
C GLN A 107 5.76 -3.37 25.55
N PRO A 108 6.52 -2.61 26.37
CA PRO A 108 7.93 -2.35 26.11
C PRO A 108 8.72 -3.64 25.84
N GLY A 109 9.45 -3.71 24.73
CA GLY A 109 10.24 -4.86 24.32
C GLY A 109 9.45 -6.04 23.73
N GLU A 110 8.11 -5.99 23.74
CA GLU A 110 7.27 -7.03 23.17
C GLU A 110 7.32 -6.99 21.63
N THR A 111 7.34 -8.18 21.01
CA THR A 111 7.16 -8.38 19.57
C THR A 111 5.87 -9.13 19.33
N LYS A 112 5.00 -8.62 18.45
CA LYS A 112 3.83 -9.35 17.94
C LYS A 112 3.95 -9.57 16.45
N LYS A 113 3.57 -10.78 16.03
CA LYS A 113 3.34 -11.08 14.63
C LYS A 113 1.93 -10.63 14.24
N VAL A 114 1.85 -9.82 13.20
CA VAL A 114 0.58 -9.37 12.60
C VAL A 114 0.36 -10.14 11.30
N VAL A 115 -0.84 -10.70 11.16
CA VAL A 115 -1.22 -11.56 10.02
C VAL A 115 -2.37 -10.89 9.27
N MET A 116 -2.12 -10.53 8.01
CA MET A 116 -3.05 -9.77 7.19
C MET A 116 -3.43 -10.60 5.98
N LYS A 117 -4.74 -10.77 5.75
CA LYS A 117 -5.26 -11.62 4.68
C LYS A 117 -5.96 -10.76 3.63
N LEU A 118 -5.63 -10.99 2.38
CA LEU A 118 -6.23 -10.33 1.22
C LEU A 118 -6.57 -11.38 0.16
N LYS A 119 -7.70 -11.23 -0.52
CA LYS A 119 -7.91 -11.94 -1.79
C LYS A 119 -7.07 -11.27 -2.87
N GLY A 120 -6.58 -12.02 -3.85
CA GLY A 120 -5.90 -11.47 -5.02
C GLY A 120 -6.78 -10.44 -5.75
N SER A 121 -8.09 -10.67 -5.76
CA SER A 121 -9.10 -9.75 -6.31
C SER A 121 -9.15 -8.38 -5.62
N ASP A 122 -8.69 -8.26 -4.37
CA ASP A 122 -8.67 -6.97 -3.66
C ASP A 122 -7.67 -5.99 -4.31
N LEU A 123 -6.70 -6.49 -5.07
CA LEU A 123 -5.76 -5.68 -5.83
C LEU A 123 -6.33 -5.14 -7.15
N ALA A 124 -7.52 -5.60 -7.55
CA ALA A 124 -8.19 -5.14 -8.75
C ALA A 124 -8.52 -3.64 -8.72
N PHE A 125 -8.76 -3.09 -9.91
CA PHE A 125 -9.21 -1.73 -10.12
C PHE A 125 -10.32 -1.69 -11.19
N VAL A 126 -11.02 -0.55 -11.27
CA VAL A 126 -12.05 -0.34 -12.28
C VAL A 126 -11.41 0.32 -13.50
N GLY A 127 -11.49 -0.36 -14.65
CA GLY A 127 -10.97 0.13 -15.93
C GLY A 127 -11.81 1.25 -16.53
N GLN A 128 -11.34 1.83 -17.65
CA GLN A 128 -12.07 2.90 -18.36
C GLN A 128 -13.44 2.44 -18.88
N ASP A 129 -13.59 1.14 -19.14
CA ASP A 129 -14.85 0.49 -19.55
C ASP A 129 -15.82 0.24 -18.38
N ARG A 130 -15.47 0.71 -17.17
CA ARG A 130 -16.23 0.54 -15.92
C ARG A 130 -16.36 -0.92 -15.48
N LYS A 131 -15.44 -1.79 -15.91
CA LYS A 131 -15.35 -3.17 -15.44
C LYS A 131 -14.21 -3.32 -14.43
N TRP A 132 -14.44 -4.15 -13.41
CA TRP A 132 -13.36 -4.58 -12.53
C TRP A 132 -12.36 -5.43 -13.31
N ARG A 133 -11.09 -5.18 -13.06
CA ARG A 133 -9.98 -5.94 -13.64
C ARG A 133 -8.81 -6.04 -12.70
N LEU A 134 -8.15 -7.19 -12.75
CA LEU A 134 -6.84 -7.45 -12.18
C LEU A 134 -5.96 -7.79 -13.39
N GLU A 135 -4.88 -7.03 -13.58
CA GLU A 135 -3.99 -7.21 -14.72
C GLU A 135 -2.74 -8.00 -14.29
N GLN A 136 -2.19 -8.77 -15.21
CA GLN A 136 -0.90 -9.42 -15.08
C GLN A 136 0.15 -8.34 -14.91
N GLY A 137 0.97 -8.46 -13.87
CA GLY A 137 1.89 -7.40 -13.54
C GLY A 137 2.48 -7.53 -12.15
N ARG A 138 3.38 -6.61 -11.84
CA ARG A 138 4.12 -6.60 -10.59
C ARG A 138 3.55 -5.56 -9.65
N PHE A 139 3.29 -5.99 -8.42
CA PHE A 139 2.81 -5.14 -7.34
C PHE A 139 3.92 -4.99 -6.29
N ARG A 140 4.08 -3.77 -5.79
CA ARG A 140 4.90 -3.47 -4.61
C ARG A 140 3.99 -3.44 -3.39
N MET A 141 4.27 -4.30 -2.42
CA MET A 141 3.59 -4.33 -1.13
C MET A 141 4.44 -3.60 -0.11
N LYS A 142 3.83 -2.76 0.73
CA LYS A 142 4.52 -2.00 1.77
C LYS A 142 3.80 -2.13 3.10
N CYS A 143 4.56 -2.40 4.17
CA CYS A 143 4.06 -2.42 5.53
C CYS A 143 5.10 -1.80 6.47
N GLY A 144 4.79 -0.64 7.06
CA GLY A 144 5.77 0.13 7.83
C GLY A 144 6.99 0.52 6.98
N SER A 145 8.19 0.15 7.45
CA SER A 145 9.46 0.31 6.73
C SER A 145 9.72 -0.76 5.67
N GLU A 146 8.96 -1.86 5.71
CA GLU A 146 9.25 -3.06 4.93
C GLU A 146 8.55 -3.03 3.57
N ILE A 147 9.23 -3.56 2.56
CA ILE A 147 8.74 -3.65 1.19
C ILE A 147 9.01 -5.06 0.65
N LEU A 148 8.03 -5.62 -0.05
CA LEU A 148 8.21 -6.82 -0.87
C LEU A 148 7.48 -6.68 -2.20
N TYR A 149 7.75 -7.59 -3.13
CA TYR A 149 7.10 -7.61 -4.44
C TYR A 149 6.35 -8.92 -4.63
N ILE A 150 5.18 -8.83 -5.28
CA ILE A 150 4.39 -9.97 -5.73
C ILE A 150 3.97 -9.75 -7.19
N ASP A 151 3.72 -10.84 -7.91
CA ASP A 151 3.41 -10.83 -9.33
C ASP A 151 2.06 -11.51 -9.58
N CYS A 152 1.14 -10.80 -10.23
CA CYS A 152 -0.10 -11.38 -10.74
C CYS A 152 0.22 -12.13 -12.03
N GLU A 153 -0.13 -13.41 -12.11
CA GLU A 153 0.25 -14.27 -13.25
C GLU A 153 -0.66 -14.08 -14.46
N LYS A 154 -1.92 -13.68 -14.24
CA LYS A 154 -2.93 -13.67 -15.29
C LYS A 154 -3.97 -12.56 -15.08
N ASP A 155 -4.34 -11.93 -16.20
CA ASP A 155 -5.49 -11.02 -16.25
C ASP A 155 -6.80 -11.71 -15.84
N LYS A 156 -7.61 -11.00 -15.07
CA LYS A 156 -9.02 -11.31 -14.84
C LYS A 156 -9.84 -10.05 -15.03
N ILE A 157 -10.85 -10.12 -15.89
CA ILE A 157 -11.85 -9.07 -16.08
C ILE A 157 -13.18 -9.65 -15.61
N TRP A 158 -13.90 -8.90 -14.79
CA TRP A 158 -15.23 -9.30 -14.32
C TRP A 158 -16.30 -8.70 -15.21
N ASP A 159 -17.25 -9.53 -15.63
CA ASP A 159 -18.45 -9.10 -16.35
C ASP A 159 -19.58 -8.68 -15.41
N THR A 160 -19.48 -9.04 -14.13
CA THR A 160 -20.39 -8.59 -13.08
C THR A 160 -20.07 -7.17 -12.65
N PRO A 161 -21.07 -6.39 -12.16
CA PRO A 161 -20.83 -5.04 -11.66
C PRO A 161 -19.86 -4.99 -10.46
N ASN A 162 -19.81 -6.05 -9.65
CA ASN A 162 -18.98 -6.15 -8.45
C ASN A 162 -18.18 -7.46 -8.43
N ILE A 163 -17.09 -7.45 -7.67
CA ILE A 163 -16.30 -8.61 -7.28
C ILE A 163 -16.97 -9.28 -6.07
N ASP A 164 -17.12 -10.60 -6.10
CA ASP A 164 -17.69 -11.42 -5.01
C ASP A 164 -16.66 -11.85 -3.93
#